data_AF-A0A7X8VDS6-F1
#
_entry.id   AF-A0A7X8VDS6-F1
#
_cell.length_a   1.000
_cell.length_b   1.000
_cell.length_c   1.000
_cell.angle_alpha   90.00
_cell.angle_beta   90.00
_cell.angle_gamma   90.00
#
_symmetry.space_group_name_H-M   'P 1'
#
loop_
_entity.id
_entity.type
_entity.pdbx_description
1 polymer ?
#
loop_
_entity_poly.entity_id
_entity_poly.type
_entity_poly.pdbx_seq_one_letter_code
_entity_poly.pdbx_strand_id
1 'polypeptide(L)'
;MKIKRIELDKIDRCYSTGYVYVDKELKILLASEEIDGPCYSYSGENFKNKELVWEKGGGTMSIIPIPNTNGEFLASQGFFPGFNAKNSKIVHGRYIDGKWEINDFMPLPYVHRFDILRANEKSYFVGATLCSSKKDRNDWSDPGKIYVGSLPEVLSKPIELSVIREGLTRNHGYCRGFWEGKESGFITSDEGIFVVTPPEKEDEEWSIEHIIKKPISDIGICDIDGDGIDELATIEPFHGAKFRIYKKIDGEYKATYEYPNETEFLHVVWGGQIRGKKTFIGGARRKDA
;
A
#
# COMPACT_ATOMS: atom_id res chain seq x y z
N MET A 1 27.13 -1.27 -12.29
CA MET A 1 26.42 -0.32 -11.40
C MET A 1 26.82 -0.62 -9.97
N LYS A 2 27.15 0.39 -9.14
CA LYS A 2 27.53 0.17 -7.74
C LYS A 2 26.38 0.61 -6.83
N ILE A 3 25.56 -0.34 -6.40
CA ILE A 3 24.60 -0.12 -5.30
C ILE A 3 25.41 -0.16 -4.00
N LYS A 4 25.29 0.86 -3.16
CA LYS A 4 25.88 0.87 -1.81
C LYS A 4 24.77 0.62 -0.81
N ARG A 5 24.91 -0.45 -0.02
CA ARG A 5 24.06 -0.68 1.14
C ARG A 5 24.51 0.21 2.29
N ILE A 6 23.55 0.85 2.95
CA ILE A 6 23.74 1.57 4.22
C ILE A 6 22.81 0.91 5.22
N GLU A 7 23.35 0.49 6.36
CA GLU A 7 22.54 -0.02 7.49
C GLU A 7 22.15 1.18 8.35
N LEU A 8 20.85 1.43 8.48
CA LEU A 8 20.33 2.59 9.22
C LEU A 8 20.02 2.24 10.68
N ASP A 9 19.37 1.09 10.91
CA ASP A 9 18.96 0.66 12.24
C ASP A 9 18.60 -0.83 12.26
N LYS A 10 18.33 -1.35 13.46
CA LYS A 10 17.78 -2.70 13.71
C LYS A 10 16.43 -2.57 14.41
N ILE A 11 15.38 -2.45 13.60
CA ILE A 11 14.00 -2.39 14.07
C ILE A 11 13.41 -3.79 13.95
N ASP A 12 12.93 -4.36 15.06
CA ASP A 12 12.28 -5.66 15.04
C ASP A 12 11.03 -5.62 14.16
N ARG A 13 10.89 -6.63 13.29
CA ARG A 13 9.88 -6.70 12.22
C ARG A 13 9.62 -5.36 11.52
N CYS A 14 10.66 -4.66 11.09
CA CYS A 14 10.51 -3.50 10.22
C CYS A 14 9.74 -3.90 8.95
N TYR A 15 8.52 -3.39 8.78
CA TYR A 15 7.61 -3.82 7.73
C TYR A 15 7.26 -2.67 6.79
N SER A 16 6.77 -1.57 7.33
CA SER A 16 6.31 -0.46 6.52
C SER A 16 7.40 0.57 6.35
N THR A 17 7.56 1.02 5.10
CA THR A 17 8.46 2.09 4.72
C THR A 17 7.65 3.19 4.05
N GLY A 18 7.83 4.43 4.47
CA GLY A 18 7.24 5.60 3.85
C GLY A 18 8.27 6.73 3.75
N TYR A 19 7.87 7.84 3.15
CA TYR A 19 8.66 9.06 3.17
C TYR A 19 7.76 10.28 3.10
N VAL A 20 8.28 11.39 3.62
CA VAL A 20 7.66 12.71 3.56
C VAL A 20 8.74 13.76 3.34
N TYR A 21 8.34 14.97 2.96
CA TYR A 21 9.21 16.13 2.91
C TYR A 21 8.81 17.14 3.99
N VAL A 22 9.76 17.50 4.85
CA VAL A 22 9.61 18.56 5.85
C VAL A 22 10.59 19.66 5.49
N ASP A 23 10.11 20.86 5.24
CA ASP A 23 10.91 22.02 4.82
C ASP A 23 11.82 21.69 3.62
N LYS A 24 11.29 20.88 2.68
CA LYS A 24 11.98 20.33 1.50
C LYS A 24 13.09 19.31 1.82
N GLU A 25 13.32 18.97 3.08
CA GLU A 25 14.19 17.87 3.49
C GLU A 25 13.44 16.54 3.42
N LEU A 26 14.04 15.55 2.78
CA LEU A 26 13.52 14.18 2.75
C LEU A 26 13.67 13.54 4.14
N LYS A 27 12.55 13.04 4.68
CA LYS A 27 12.53 12.18 5.85
C LYS A 27 11.95 10.82 5.45
N ILE A 28 12.72 9.75 5.60
CA ILE A 28 12.22 8.37 5.43
C ILE A 28 11.67 7.86 6.76
N LEU A 29 10.57 7.13 6.71
CA LEU A 29 9.83 6.62 7.86
C LEU A 29 9.89 5.09 7.83
N LEU A 30 10.37 4.47 8.92
CA LEU A 30 10.48 3.02 9.04
C LEU A 30 9.70 2.56 10.28
N ALA A 31 8.69 1.73 10.08
CA ALA A 31 7.79 1.28 11.14
C ALA A 31 7.72 -0.25 11.25
N SER A 32 7.58 -0.72 12.49
CA SER A 32 7.44 -2.13 12.83
C SER A 32 5.99 -2.64 12.68
N GLU A 33 5.84 -3.91 12.26
CA GLU A 33 4.56 -4.64 12.36
C GLU A 33 4.36 -5.33 13.73
N GLU A 34 5.38 -5.41 14.58
CA GLU A 34 5.31 -6.09 15.88
C GLU A 34 4.36 -5.37 16.85
N ILE A 35 3.82 -6.07 17.84
CA ILE A 35 3.00 -5.47 18.90
C ILE A 35 3.84 -4.43 19.64
N ASP A 36 3.26 -3.25 19.89
CA ASP A 36 3.94 -2.09 20.49
C ASP A 36 5.21 -1.65 19.73
N GLY A 37 5.32 -2.00 18.44
CA GLY A 37 6.47 -1.67 17.61
C GLY A 37 6.65 -0.17 17.34
N PRO A 38 7.90 0.32 17.25
CA PRO A 38 8.19 1.74 17.06
C PRO A 38 8.12 2.15 15.59
N CYS A 39 8.13 3.47 15.37
CA CYS A 39 8.47 4.08 14.10
C CYS A 39 9.52 5.18 14.31
N TYR A 40 10.48 5.22 13.39
CA TYR A 40 11.55 6.21 13.38
C TYR A 40 11.61 6.92 12.03
N SER A 41 11.96 8.20 12.06
CA SER A 41 12.27 8.97 10.86
C SER A 41 13.78 9.17 10.73
N TYR A 42 14.29 9.12 9.50
CA TYR A 42 15.70 9.34 9.20
C TYR A 42 15.89 10.42 8.14
N SER A 43 16.86 11.30 8.35
CA SER A 43 17.12 12.47 7.49
C SER A 43 18.61 12.86 7.47
N GLY A 44 18.93 13.93 6.73
CA GLY A 44 20.29 14.38 6.51
C GLY A 44 21.15 13.46 5.63
N GLU A 45 22.42 13.82 5.50
CA GLU A 45 23.39 13.06 4.70
C GLU A 45 23.49 11.60 5.18
N ASN A 46 23.34 10.66 4.24
CA ASN A 46 23.32 9.21 4.51
C ASN A 46 22.29 8.80 5.59
N PHE A 47 21.24 9.60 5.81
CA PHE A 47 20.16 9.32 6.76
C PHE A 47 20.63 9.18 8.23
N LYS A 48 21.66 9.94 8.62
CA LYS A 48 22.28 9.86 9.97
C LYS A 48 21.43 10.45 11.09
N ASN A 49 20.49 11.35 10.78
CA ASN A 49 19.66 12.01 11.79
C ASN A 49 18.44 11.14 12.06
N LYS A 50 18.34 10.55 13.25
CA LYS A 50 17.23 9.69 13.68
C LYS A 50 16.32 10.43 14.66
N GLU A 51 15.01 10.36 14.44
CA GLU A 51 13.99 10.90 15.34
C GLU A 51 12.92 9.84 15.63
N LEU A 52 12.34 9.90 16.83
CA LEU A 52 11.22 9.05 17.21
C LEU A 52 9.92 9.62 16.63
N VAL A 53 9.18 8.80 15.88
CA VAL A 53 7.86 9.17 15.36
C VAL A 53 6.78 8.72 16.35
N TRP A 54 6.83 7.45 16.76
CA TRP A 54 6.08 6.91 17.91
C TRP A 54 6.84 5.75 18.54
N GLU A 55 6.71 5.59 19.86
CA GLU A 55 7.35 4.49 20.60
C GLU A 55 6.55 3.19 20.48
N LYS A 56 5.22 3.27 20.62
CA LYS A 56 4.31 2.12 20.66
C LYS A 56 3.11 2.34 19.76
N GLY A 57 3.20 1.81 18.54
CA GLY A 57 2.07 1.71 17.62
C GLY A 57 1.94 0.28 17.17
N GLY A 58 2.92 -0.16 16.38
CA GLY A 58 2.96 -1.52 15.86
C GLY A 58 1.86 -1.82 14.85
N GLY A 59 1.97 -2.98 14.22
CA GLY A 59 1.03 -3.41 13.19
C GLY A 59 0.87 -2.41 12.04
N THR A 60 1.94 -1.66 11.73
CA THR A 60 1.91 -0.66 10.66
C THR A 60 2.11 -1.33 9.31
N MET A 61 1.13 -1.15 8.42
CA MET A 61 1.15 -1.73 7.08
C MET A 61 1.43 -0.69 5.99
N SER A 62 1.05 0.57 6.21
CA SER A 62 1.19 1.65 5.23
C SER A 62 1.43 2.98 5.91
N ILE A 63 2.25 3.84 5.29
CA ILE A 63 2.52 5.22 5.66
C ILE A 63 2.43 6.04 4.37
N ILE A 64 1.40 6.88 4.27
CA ILE A 64 1.00 7.56 3.05
C ILE A 64 1.11 9.07 3.26
N PRO A 65 2.02 9.78 2.56
CA PRO A 65 2.14 11.22 2.67
C PRO A 65 0.86 11.91 2.20
N ILE A 66 0.42 12.95 2.91
CA ILE A 66 -0.71 13.78 2.47
C ILE A 66 -0.18 14.78 1.44
N PRO A 67 -0.71 14.79 0.20
CA PRO A 67 -0.25 15.70 -0.85
C PRO A 67 -0.30 17.17 -0.42
N ASN A 68 0.66 17.97 -0.90
CA ASN A 68 0.70 19.42 -0.68
C ASN A 68 0.79 19.87 0.79
N THR A 69 1.29 19.02 1.69
CA THR A 69 1.52 19.36 3.11
C THR A 69 3.02 19.43 3.43
N ASN A 70 3.35 20.03 4.58
CA ASN A 70 4.72 20.06 5.10
C ASN A 70 4.99 18.87 6.03
N GLY A 71 5.05 17.68 5.45
CA GLY A 71 5.44 16.46 6.17
C GLY A 71 4.31 15.71 6.85
N GLU A 72 3.04 16.03 6.55
CA GLU A 72 1.92 15.29 7.09
C GLU A 72 1.72 13.95 6.38
N PHE A 73 1.26 12.95 7.12
CA PHE A 73 0.97 11.63 6.58
C PHE A 73 -0.17 10.94 7.33
N LEU A 74 -0.80 9.98 6.67
CA LEU A 74 -1.65 8.98 7.30
C LEU A 74 -0.88 7.68 7.45
N ALA A 75 -1.08 6.94 8.54
CA ALA A 75 -0.50 5.60 8.71
C ALA A 75 -1.52 4.63 9.28
N SER A 76 -1.38 3.35 8.96
CA SER A 76 -2.15 2.29 9.63
C SER A 76 -1.43 1.83 10.89
N GLN A 77 -2.21 1.46 11.91
CA GLN A 77 -1.69 0.83 13.12
C GLN A 77 -2.63 -0.29 13.56
N GLY A 78 -2.09 -1.23 14.33
CA GLY A 78 -2.87 -2.29 14.97
C GLY A 78 -3.23 -3.47 14.07
N PHE A 79 -2.57 -3.66 12.93
CA PHE A 79 -2.65 -4.88 12.14
C PHE A 79 -1.48 -5.81 12.52
N PHE A 80 -1.67 -6.69 13.49
CA PHE A 80 -0.58 -7.50 14.03
C PHE A 80 -0.43 -8.87 13.35
N PRO A 81 0.73 -9.55 13.52
CA PRO A 81 0.94 -10.90 13.00
C PRO A 81 -0.19 -11.88 13.33
N GLY A 82 -0.46 -12.79 12.41
CA GLY A 82 -1.60 -13.73 12.52
C GLY A 82 -2.95 -13.13 12.13
N PHE A 83 -2.95 -11.95 11.47
CA PHE A 83 -4.15 -11.22 11.06
C PHE A 83 -4.99 -10.72 12.25
N ASN A 84 -4.34 -10.40 13.37
CA ASN A 84 -4.99 -9.79 14.51
C ASN A 84 -5.13 -8.28 14.29
N ALA A 85 -6.27 -7.87 13.73
CA ALA A 85 -6.47 -6.50 13.29
C ALA A 85 -7.88 -5.95 13.57
N LYS A 86 -8.62 -6.55 14.51
CA LYS A 86 -9.97 -6.10 14.88
C LYS A 86 -10.01 -4.62 15.32
N ASN A 87 -8.92 -4.16 15.94
CA ASN A 87 -8.80 -2.80 16.47
C ASN A 87 -7.88 -1.92 15.61
N SER A 88 -7.59 -2.32 14.37
CA SER A 88 -6.74 -1.50 13.50
C SER A 88 -7.41 -0.16 13.19
N LYS A 89 -6.57 0.84 12.94
CA LYS A 89 -6.97 2.23 12.76
C LYS A 89 -6.05 2.94 11.79
N ILE A 90 -6.50 4.10 11.34
CA ILE A 90 -5.69 5.10 10.68
C ILE A 90 -5.31 6.18 11.71
N VAL A 91 -4.05 6.57 11.71
CA VAL A 91 -3.50 7.68 12.50
C VAL A 91 -3.00 8.78 11.57
N HIS A 92 -3.02 10.03 12.06
CA HIS A 92 -2.51 11.21 11.37
C HIS A 92 -1.23 11.67 12.04
N GLY A 93 -0.15 11.75 11.27
CA GLY A 93 1.13 12.24 11.72
C GLY A 93 1.43 13.63 11.17
N ARG A 94 1.94 14.51 12.04
CA ARG A 94 2.35 15.88 11.71
C ARG A 94 3.72 16.17 12.30
N TYR A 95 4.50 17.01 11.64
CA TYR A 95 5.77 17.50 12.14
C TYR A 95 5.62 18.95 12.62
N ILE A 96 5.62 19.15 13.94
CA ILE A 96 5.36 20.45 14.58
C ILE A 96 6.51 20.76 15.52
N ASP A 97 7.10 21.96 15.38
CA ASP A 97 8.18 22.46 16.24
C ASP A 97 9.33 21.47 16.45
N GLY A 98 9.72 20.77 15.38
CA GLY A 98 10.82 19.80 15.40
C GLY A 98 10.47 18.44 16.02
N LYS A 99 9.17 18.10 16.15
CA LYS A 99 8.72 16.84 16.73
C LYS A 99 7.56 16.24 15.94
N TRP A 100 7.45 14.92 16.00
CA TRP A 100 6.31 14.19 15.48
C TRP A 100 5.15 14.21 16.48
N GLU A 101 3.98 14.60 16.02
CA GLU A 101 2.71 14.44 16.72
C GLU A 101 1.84 13.43 15.97
N ILE A 102 1.35 12.42 16.68
CA ILE A 102 0.57 11.31 16.11
C ILE A 102 -0.75 11.23 16.84
N ASN A 103 -1.85 11.38 16.10
CA ASN A 103 -3.20 11.34 16.64
C ASN A 103 -4.02 10.27 15.94
N ASP A 104 -4.93 9.62 16.68
CA ASP A 104 -5.92 8.73 16.08
C ASP A 104 -6.81 9.51 15.13
N PHE A 105 -6.94 9.02 13.90
CA PHE A 105 -7.74 9.69 12.88
C PHE A 105 -9.10 9.01 12.70
N MET A 106 -9.12 7.70 12.45
CA MET A 106 -10.37 6.94 12.37
C MET A 106 -10.14 5.44 12.60
N PRO A 107 -11.10 4.73 13.22
CA PRO A 107 -11.07 3.27 13.26
C PRO A 107 -11.33 2.70 11.85
N LEU A 108 -10.58 1.67 11.48
CA LEU A 108 -10.84 0.89 10.28
C LEU A 108 -10.37 -0.55 10.53
N PRO A 109 -11.21 -1.40 11.16
CA PRO A 109 -10.88 -2.77 11.46
C PRO A 109 -10.42 -3.56 10.23
N TYR A 110 -9.36 -4.35 10.41
CA TYR A 110 -8.71 -5.16 9.38
C TYR A 110 -8.18 -4.38 8.16
N VAL A 111 -7.94 -3.06 8.27
CA VAL A 111 -7.26 -2.30 7.19
C VAL A 111 -5.86 -2.88 6.95
N HIS A 112 -5.64 -3.34 5.72
CA HIS A 112 -4.38 -3.98 5.34
C HIS A 112 -3.59 -3.12 4.34
N ARG A 113 -4.30 -2.42 3.46
CA ARG A 113 -3.73 -1.41 2.56
C ARG A 113 -4.66 -0.21 2.51
N PHE A 114 -4.09 0.97 2.34
CA PHE A 114 -4.82 2.18 1.99
C PHE A 114 -3.88 3.13 1.26
N ASP A 115 -4.46 4.10 0.56
CA ASP A 115 -3.71 5.18 -0.08
C ASP A 115 -4.60 6.43 -0.22
N ILE A 116 -4.00 7.50 -0.75
CA ILE A 116 -4.64 8.74 -1.14
C ILE A 116 -4.53 8.87 -2.66
N LEU A 117 -5.68 8.88 -3.33
CA LEU A 117 -5.81 9.15 -4.76
C LEU A 117 -6.25 10.59 -4.99
N ARG A 118 -5.86 11.19 -6.12
CA ARG A 118 -6.27 12.53 -6.49
C ARG A 118 -7.06 12.52 -7.80
N ALA A 119 -8.12 13.31 -7.80
CA ALA A 119 -8.78 13.75 -9.03
C ALA A 119 -8.84 15.27 -8.97
N ASN A 120 -8.23 15.92 -9.97
CA ASN A 120 -8.08 17.37 -10.00
C ASN A 120 -7.37 17.88 -8.71
N GLU A 121 -7.96 18.87 -8.03
CA GLU A 121 -7.44 19.44 -6.79
C GLU A 121 -7.89 18.68 -5.53
N LYS A 122 -8.72 17.64 -5.69
CA LYS A 122 -9.29 16.89 -4.56
C LYS A 122 -8.46 15.65 -4.24
N SER A 123 -8.46 15.30 -2.96
CA SER A 123 -7.85 14.09 -2.43
C SER A 123 -8.94 13.15 -1.91
N TYR A 124 -8.73 11.86 -2.11
CA TYR A 124 -9.66 10.81 -1.74
C TYR A 124 -8.93 9.70 -1.00
N PHE A 125 -9.49 9.28 0.12
CA PHE A 125 -9.05 8.07 0.81
C PHE A 125 -9.57 6.84 0.08
N VAL A 126 -8.71 5.83 -0.11
CA VAL A 126 -9.10 4.47 -0.51
C VAL A 126 -8.51 3.47 0.48
N GLY A 127 -9.34 2.64 1.08
CA GLY A 127 -8.94 1.64 2.06
C GLY A 127 -9.41 0.23 1.67
N ALA A 128 -8.51 -0.73 1.76
CA ALA A 128 -8.77 -2.15 1.54
C ALA A 128 -8.62 -2.92 2.86
N THR A 129 -9.72 -3.48 3.35
CA THR A 129 -9.70 -4.37 4.51
C THR A 129 -9.48 -5.80 4.07
N LEU A 130 -8.61 -6.54 4.76
CA LEU A 130 -8.28 -7.93 4.41
C LEU A 130 -9.49 -8.87 4.49
N CYS A 131 -10.35 -8.60 5.47
CA CYS A 131 -11.58 -9.31 5.81
C CYS A 131 -12.50 -8.35 6.59
N SER A 132 -13.77 -8.71 6.78
CA SER A 132 -14.67 -7.95 7.65
C SER A 132 -14.65 -8.47 9.09
N SER A 133 -14.43 -9.76 9.29
CA SER A 133 -14.18 -10.37 10.60
C SER A 133 -13.45 -11.71 10.47
N LYS A 134 -12.95 -12.24 11.60
CA LYS A 134 -12.31 -13.56 11.69
C LYS A 134 -12.66 -14.23 13.01
N LYS A 135 -13.02 -15.52 12.98
CA LYS A 135 -13.10 -16.37 14.18
C LYS A 135 -11.74 -16.94 14.57
N ASP A 136 -10.92 -17.24 13.57
CA ASP A 136 -9.54 -17.69 13.70
C ASP A 136 -8.71 -17.27 12.48
N ARG A 137 -7.40 -17.56 12.51
CA ARG A 137 -6.46 -17.16 11.45
C ARG A 137 -6.87 -17.64 10.05
N ASN A 138 -7.46 -18.82 9.92
CA ASN A 138 -7.80 -19.47 8.66
C ASN A 138 -9.25 -19.22 8.23
N ASP A 139 -10.06 -18.57 9.06
CA ASP A 139 -11.42 -18.18 8.73
C ASP A 139 -11.43 -17.03 7.70
N TRP A 140 -11.85 -17.33 6.48
CA TRP A 140 -12.05 -16.37 5.40
C TRP A 140 -13.52 -16.23 4.99
N SER A 141 -14.45 -16.67 5.85
CA SER A 141 -15.89 -16.70 5.55
C SER A 141 -16.57 -15.34 5.54
N ASP A 142 -15.89 -14.29 6.03
CA ASP A 142 -16.38 -12.92 6.05
C ASP A 142 -15.40 -11.99 5.29
N PRO A 143 -15.54 -11.91 3.94
CA PRO A 143 -14.58 -11.25 3.06
C PRO A 143 -14.40 -9.75 3.33
N GLY A 144 -13.31 -9.20 2.79
CA GLY A 144 -12.94 -7.80 2.89
C GLY A 144 -13.76 -6.89 1.97
N LYS A 145 -13.51 -5.59 2.11
CA LYS A 145 -14.23 -4.53 1.38
C LYS A 145 -13.27 -3.44 0.91
N ILE A 146 -13.74 -2.64 -0.04
CA ILE A 146 -13.12 -1.38 -0.46
C ILE A 146 -13.95 -0.24 0.10
N TYR A 147 -13.31 0.59 0.92
CA TYR A 147 -13.85 1.81 1.51
C TYR A 147 -13.27 3.03 0.82
N VAL A 148 -14.09 4.04 0.58
CA VAL A 148 -13.66 5.31 0.01
C VAL A 148 -14.30 6.49 0.71
N GLY A 149 -13.64 7.65 0.67
CA GLY A 149 -14.18 8.88 1.19
C GLY A 149 -13.39 10.10 0.71
N SER A 150 -14.06 11.25 0.60
CA SER A 150 -13.39 12.52 0.31
C SER A 150 -12.49 12.91 1.48
N LEU A 151 -11.25 13.27 1.18
CA LEU A 151 -10.28 13.70 2.19
C LEU A 151 -10.23 15.23 2.21
N PRO A 152 -10.65 15.90 3.30
CA PRO A 152 -10.61 17.35 3.39
C PRO A 152 -9.16 17.84 3.48
N GLU A 153 -8.93 19.11 3.15
CA GLU A 153 -7.60 19.74 3.27
C GLU A 153 -7.08 19.74 4.72
N VAL A 154 -8.00 19.87 5.70
CA VAL A 154 -7.68 19.89 7.12
C VAL A 154 -8.30 18.68 7.81
N LEU A 155 -7.44 17.76 8.26
CA LEU A 155 -7.83 16.52 8.95
C LEU A 155 -8.11 16.75 10.43
N SER A 156 -9.22 17.43 10.74
CA SER A 156 -9.63 17.72 12.13
C SER A 156 -10.55 16.67 12.74
N LYS A 157 -11.21 15.85 11.91
CA LYS A 157 -12.21 14.85 12.31
C LYS A 157 -12.12 13.62 11.40
N PRO A 158 -12.58 12.43 11.86
CA PRO A 158 -12.75 11.27 10.99
C PRO A 158 -13.55 11.62 9.73
N ILE A 159 -13.17 11.04 8.60
CA ILE A 159 -13.96 11.14 7.37
C ILE A 159 -15.09 10.10 7.34
N GLU A 160 -16.14 10.40 6.60
CA GLU A 160 -17.18 9.43 6.27
C GLU A 160 -16.67 8.48 5.18
N LEU A 161 -16.86 7.18 5.40
CA LEU A 161 -16.46 6.13 4.47
C LEU A 161 -17.69 5.44 3.88
N SER A 162 -17.69 5.31 2.57
CA SER A 162 -18.65 4.51 1.82
C SER A 162 -17.99 3.24 1.32
N VAL A 163 -18.73 2.13 1.31
CA VAL A 163 -18.29 0.86 0.73
C VAL A 163 -18.67 0.85 -0.74
N ILE A 164 -17.68 0.67 -1.62
CA ILE A 164 -17.91 0.60 -3.08
C ILE A 164 -17.77 -0.82 -3.62
N ARG A 165 -17.15 -1.74 -2.84
CA ARG A 165 -17.05 -3.16 -3.19
C ARG A 165 -16.98 -4.03 -1.95
N GLU A 166 -17.75 -5.11 -1.96
CA GLU A 166 -17.74 -6.17 -0.95
C GLU A 166 -17.39 -7.52 -1.57
N GLY A 167 -17.22 -8.54 -0.72
CA GLY A 167 -16.99 -9.91 -1.17
C GLY A 167 -15.57 -10.15 -1.68
N LEU A 168 -14.57 -9.48 -1.10
CA LEU A 168 -13.17 -9.59 -1.51
C LEU A 168 -12.39 -10.50 -0.56
N THR A 169 -12.26 -11.77 -0.90
CA THR A 169 -11.60 -12.77 -0.04
C THR A 169 -10.09 -12.57 -0.09
N ARG A 170 -9.45 -12.44 1.08
CA ARG A 170 -8.00 -12.15 1.21
C ARG A 170 -7.60 -10.91 0.39
N ASN A 171 -8.35 -9.82 0.57
CA ASN A 171 -8.12 -8.52 -0.06
C ASN A 171 -6.79 -7.90 0.44
N HIS A 172 -5.71 -8.19 -0.27
CA HIS A 172 -4.35 -8.13 0.28
C HIS A 172 -3.50 -7.07 -0.42
N GLY A 173 -3.47 -7.07 -1.75
CA GLY A 173 -2.56 -6.22 -2.52
C GLY A 173 -3.15 -4.86 -2.86
N TYR A 174 -2.24 -3.89 -3.02
CA TYR A 174 -2.59 -2.55 -3.46
C TYR A 174 -1.41 -1.93 -4.22
N CYS A 175 -1.68 -1.32 -5.37
CA CYS A 175 -0.74 -0.45 -6.06
C CYS A 175 -1.47 0.78 -6.59
N ARG A 176 -0.90 1.97 -6.38
CA ARG A 176 -1.36 3.20 -7.02
C ARG A 176 -0.72 3.33 -8.40
N GLY A 177 -1.53 3.64 -9.40
CA GLY A 177 -1.09 3.80 -10.77
C GLY A 177 -2.02 4.70 -11.55
N PHE A 178 -1.97 4.60 -12.88
CA PHE A 178 -2.91 5.29 -13.76
C PHE A 178 -3.75 4.27 -14.53
N TRP A 179 -5.04 4.56 -14.66
CA TRP A 179 -5.96 3.81 -15.51
C TRP A 179 -6.68 4.77 -16.44
N GLU A 180 -6.54 4.55 -17.75
CA GLU A 180 -7.16 5.41 -18.78
C GLU A 180 -6.84 6.91 -18.58
N GLY A 181 -5.62 7.21 -18.12
CA GLY A 181 -5.14 8.57 -17.87
C GLY A 181 -5.55 9.19 -16.53
N LYS A 182 -6.27 8.46 -15.68
CA LYS A 182 -6.70 8.92 -14.34
C LYS A 182 -5.91 8.21 -13.24
N GLU A 183 -5.61 8.90 -12.14
CA GLU A 183 -4.95 8.26 -10.99
C GLU A 183 -5.92 7.27 -10.33
N SER A 184 -5.50 6.02 -10.17
CA SER A 184 -6.36 4.91 -9.76
C SER A 184 -5.63 3.97 -8.79
N GLY A 185 -6.41 3.27 -7.98
CA GLY A 185 -5.93 2.20 -7.11
C GLY A 185 -6.20 0.83 -7.73
N PHE A 186 -5.19 -0.03 -7.76
CA PHE A 186 -5.30 -1.42 -8.18
C PHE A 186 -5.30 -2.31 -6.95
N ILE A 187 -6.44 -2.94 -6.67
CA ILE A 187 -6.68 -3.72 -5.45
C ILE A 187 -6.80 -5.19 -5.83
N THR A 188 -6.14 -6.07 -5.08
CA THR A 188 -6.10 -7.51 -5.40
C THR A 188 -6.64 -8.41 -4.30
N SER A 189 -7.41 -9.39 -4.71
CA SER A 189 -8.00 -10.42 -3.86
C SER A 189 -8.06 -11.77 -4.58
N ASP A 190 -8.69 -12.76 -3.97
CA ASP A 190 -8.97 -14.05 -4.64
C ASP A 190 -9.87 -13.91 -5.86
N GLU A 191 -10.74 -12.91 -5.86
CA GLU A 191 -11.61 -12.58 -6.98
C GLU A 191 -10.84 -11.90 -8.12
N GLY A 192 -9.63 -11.43 -7.87
CA GLY A 192 -8.66 -10.94 -8.84
C GLY A 192 -8.34 -9.46 -8.69
N ILE A 193 -8.25 -8.72 -9.80
CA ILE A 193 -7.78 -7.32 -9.79
C ILE A 193 -8.94 -6.39 -10.08
N PHE A 194 -9.19 -5.48 -9.14
CA PHE A 194 -10.12 -4.37 -9.29
C PHE A 194 -9.33 -3.07 -9.45
N VAL A 195 -9.67 -2.29 -10.47
CA VAL A 195 -9.21 -0.92 -10.61
C VAL A 195 -10.29 -0.01 -10.06
N VAL A 196 -9.94 0.88 -9.14
CA VAL A 196 -10.86 1.87 -8.59
C VAL A 196 -10.38 3.27 -8.90
N THR A 197 -11.27 4.09 -9.44
CA THR A 197 -10.93 5.43 -9.92
C THR A 197 -11.83 6.45 -9.20
N PRO A 198 -11.26 7.47 -8.52
CA PRO A 198 -12.04 8.51 -7.86
C PRO A 198 -12.84 9.33 -8.87
N PRO A 199 -13.98 9.89 -8.47
CA PRO A 199 -14.79 10.73 -9.34
C PRO A 199 -14.08 12.07 -9.62
N GLU A 200 -14.26 12.61 -10.82
CA GLU A 200 -13.68 13.92 -11.17
C GLU A 200 -14.53 15.09 -10.65
N LYS A 201 -15.82 14.84 -10.41
CA LYS A 201 -16.78 15.78 -9.80
C LYS A 201 -17.36 15.22 -8.51
N GLU A 202 -17.93 16.10 -7.68
CA GLU A 202 -18.44 15.74 -6.35
C GLU A 202 -19.71 14.87 -6.38
N ASP A 203 -20.49 14.99 -7.44
CA ASP A 203 -21.75 14.30 -7.68
C ASP A 203 -21.60 13.00 -8.49
N GLU A 204 -20.38 12.66 -8.90
CA GLU A 204 -20.08 11.44 -9.65
C GLU A 204 -19.70 10.29 -8.71
N GLU A 205 -20.04 9.07 -9.11
CA GLU A 205 -19.66 7.85 -8.38
C GLU A 205 -18.24 7.41 -8.73
N TRP A 206 -17.66 6.59 -7.86
CA TRP A 206 -16.40 5.89 -8.15
C TRP A 206 -16.58 4.89 -9.28
N SER A 207 -15.60 4.82 -10.18
CA SER A 207 -15.55 3.76 -11.18
C SER A 207 -14.85 2.52 -10.64
N ILE A 208 -15.32 1.34 -11.03
CA ILE A 208 -14.73 0.05 -10.65
C ILE A 208 -14.67 -0.88 -11.86
N GLU A 209 -13.46 -1.27 -12.27
CA GLU A 209 -13.24 -2.24 -13.34
C GLU A 209 -12.65 -3.55 -12.80
N HIS A 210 -13.18 -4.70 -13.23
CA HIS A 210 -12.67 -6.03 -12.86
C HIS A 210 -11.86 -6.63 -14.01
N ILE A 211 -10.54 -6.40 -13.99
CA ILE A 211 -9.69 -6.60 -15.17
C ILE A 211 -9.03 -7.98 -15.27
N ILE A 212 -8.89 -8.69 -14.14
CA ILE A 212 -8.41 -10.08 -14.08
C ILE A 212 -9.27 -10.84 -13.06
N LYS A 213 -9.76 -12.04 -13.42
CA LYS A 213 -10.75 -12.82 -12.64
C LYS A 213 -10.18 -14.13 -12.10
N LYS A 214 -9.09 -14.05 -11.34
CA LYS A 214 -8.44 -15.20 -10.70
C LYS A 214 -7.66 -14.73 -9.47
N PRO A 215 -7.28 -15.62 -8.53
CA PRO A 215 -6.63 -15.20 -7.30
C PRO A 215 -5.29 -14.48 -7.50
N ILE A 216 -5.20 -13.23 -7.06
CA ILE A 216 -3.99 -12.40 -7.06
C ILE A 216 -3.72 -11.91 -5.62
N SER A 217 -2.53 -12.20 -5.10
CA SER A 217 -2.11 -11.77 -3.76
C SER A 217 -1.73 -10.30 -3.73
N ASP A 218 -0.88 -9.88 -4.66
CA ASP A 218 -0.26 -8.57 -4.64
C ASP A 218 0.14 -8.15 -6.06
N ILE A 219 0.33 -6.85 -6.26
CA ILE A 219 0.54 -6.27 -7.58
C ILE A 219 1.57 -5.13 -7.58
N GLY A 220 2.38 -5.08 -8.63
CA GLY A 220 3.19 -3.92 -8.98
C GLY A 220 2.96 -3.56 -10.45
N ILE A 221 3.02 -2.27 -10.75
CA ILE A 221 2.63 -1.72 -12.05
C ILE A 221 3.81 -0.94 -12.63
N CYS A 222 4.12 -1.20 -13.89
CA CYS A 222 5.17 -0.50 -14.62
C CYS A 222 5.02 -0.85 -16.11
N ASP A 223 4.94 0.15 -16.98
CA ASP A 223 5.25 0.03 -18.40
C ASP A 223 6.72 -0.39 -18.53
N ILE A 224 6.99 -1.70 -18.55
CA ILE A 224 8.34 -2.27 -18.40
C ILE A 224 9.11 -2.22 -19.72
N ASP A 225 8.40 -2.25 -20.85
CA ASP A 225 8.99 -2.32 -22.18
C ASP A 225 8.90 -1.02 -23.00
N GLY A 226 8.16 -0.02 -22.54
CA GLY A 226 8.15 1.32 -23.16
C GLY A 226 7.11 1.54 -24.23
N ASP A 227 6.07 0.72 -24.32
CA ASP A 227 5.00 0.93 -25.29
C ASP A 227 3.89 1.90 -24.84
N GLY A 228 3.98 2.39 -23.60
CA GLY A 228 3.01 3.33 -23.02
C GLY A 228 1.80 2.67 -22.35
N ILE A 229 1.77 1.33 -22.25
CA ILE A 229 0.76 0.58 -21.52
C ILE A 229 1.43 -0.13 -20.35
N ASP A 230 0.92 0.07 -19.14
CA ASP A 230 1.50 -0.57 -17.98
C ASP A 230 1.29 -2.10 -17.98
N GLU A 231 2.37 -2.83 -17.75
CA GLU A 231 2.32 -4.24 -17.36
C GLU A 231 2.02 -4.41 -15.87
N LEU A 232 1.41 -5.55 -15.54
CA LEU A 232 1.05 -5.92 -14.18
C LEU A 232 1.94 -7.07 -13.72
N ALA A 233 2.85 -6.80 -12.79
CA ALA A 233 3.56 -7.85 -12.07
C ALA A 233 2.70 -8.32 -10.89
N THR A 234 2.51 -9.63 -10.74
CA THR A 234 1.63 -10.21 -9.72
C THR A 234 2.32 -11.29 -8.90
N ILE A 235 1.85 -11.45 -7.66
CA ILE A 235 2.08 -12.64 -6.83
C ILE A 235 0.82 -13.48 -6.81
N GLU A 236 0.94 -14.79 -7.08
CA GLU A 236 -0.23 -15.69 -7.22
C GLU A 236 -0.05 -17.04 -6.50
N PRO A 237 -1.09 -17.54 -5.81
CA PRO A 237 -2.23 -16.81 -5.21
C PRO A 237 -1.77 -16.07 -3.93
N PHE A 238 -2.65 -15.82 -2.95
CA PHE A 238 -2.32 -15.22 -1.65
C PHE A 238 -1.05 -15.81 -1.01
N HIS A 239 -0.01 -14.98 -0.80
CA HIS A 239 1.33 -15.37 -0.32
C HIS A 239 1.92 -16.59 -1.08
N GLY A 240 1.62 -16.66 -2.37
CA GLY A 240 1.94 -17.78 -3.23
C GLY A 240 3.39 -17.86 -3.69
N ALA A 241 3.62 -18.70 -4.69
CA ALA A 241 4.93 -19.07 -5.21
C ALA A 241 5.15 -18.61 -6.66
N LYS A 242 4.16 -17.94 -7.27
CA LYS A 242 4.24 -17.54 -8.66
C LYS A 242 4.39 -16.03 -8.76
N PHE A 243 5.46 -15.59 -9.40
CA PHE A 243 5.64 -14.22 -9.85
C PHE A 243 5.38 -14.17 -11.36
N ARG A 244 4.40 -13.39 -11.79
CA ARG A 244 4.00 -13.31 -13.20
C ARG A 244 3.95 -11.88 -13.67
N ILE A 245 4.12 -11.67 -14.99
CA ILE A 245 3.89 -10.37 -15.63
C ILE A 245 2.79 -10.54 -16.67
N TYR A 246 1.81 -9.63 -16.63
CA TYR A 246 0.72 -9.54 -17.59
C TYR A 246 0.92 -8.34 -18.48
N LYS A 247 0.71 -8.54 -19.78
CA LYS A 247 0.67 -7.48 -20.78
C LYS A 247 -0.70 -7.43 -21.44
N LYS A 248 -1.16 -6.23 -21.79
CA LYS A 248 -2.41 -6.04 -22.52
C LYS A 248 -2.21 -6.41 -23.99
N ILE A 249 -2.91 -7.45 -24.45
CA ILE A 249 -2.83 -7.98 -25.82
C ILE A 249 -4.26 -8.18 -26.31
N ASP A 250 -4.63 -7.54 -27.42
CA ASP A 250 -5.99 -7.54 -27.98
C ASP A 250 -7.07 -7.06 -26.98
N GLY A 251 -6.71 -6.09 -26.13
CA GLY A 251 -7.62 -5.50 -25.13
C GLY A 251 -7.66 -6.25 -23.78
N GLU A 252 -7.06 -7.42 -23.67
CA GLU A 252 -7.06 -8.24 -22.45
C GLU A 252 -5.67 -8.43 -21.85
N TYR A 253 -5.57 -8.50 -20.53
CA TYR A 253 -4.30 -8.81 -19.86
C TYR A 253 -3.99 -10.31 -19.93
N LYS A 254 -2.92 -10.67 -20.65
CA LYS A 254 -2.43 -12.04 -20.82
C LYS A 254 -1.08 -12.18 -20.12
N ALA A 255 -0.87 -13.30 -19.42
CA ALA A 255 0.43 -13.60 -18.82
C ALA A 255 1.46 -13.83 -19.92
N THR A 256 2.52 -13.02 -19.95
CA THR A 256 3.60 -13.10 -20.94
C THR A 256 4.91 -13.58 -20.33
N TYR A 257 5.02 -13.57 -19.00
CA TYR A 257 6.19 -14.04 -18.27
C TYR A 257 5.78 -14.66 -16.93
N GLU A 258 6.47 -15.73 -16.55
CA GLU A 258 6.45 -16.34 -15.22
C GLU A 258 7.90 -16.52 -14.78
N TYR A 259 8.23 -16.13 -13.55
CA TYR A 259 9.57 -16.34 -13.01
C TYR A 259 9.89 -17.85 -13.01
N PRO A 260 10.98 -18.29 -13.66
CA PRO A 260 11.18 -19.71 -13.97
C PRO A 260 11.67 -20.53 -12.76
N ASN A 261 12.22 -19.88 -11.74
CA ASN A 261 12.76 -20.57 -10.58
C ASN A 261 11.66 -20.82 -9.54
N GLU A 262 11.84 -21.90 -8.79
CA GLU A 262 10.96 -22.21 -7.68
C GLU A 262 11.10 -21.15 -6.58
N THR A 263 9.98 -20.57 -6.16
CA THR A 263 9.93 -19.66 -5.02
C THR A 263 8.91 -20.16 -4.01
N GLU A 264 8.99 -19.67 -2.78
CA GLU A 264 7.97 -19.92 -1.77
C GLU A 264 7.72 -18.64 -0.98
N PHE A 265 6.44 -18.34 -0.71
CA PHE A 265 6.04 -17.19 0.10
C PHE A 265 6.59 -15.87 -0.46
N LEU A 266 6.21 -15.57 -1.70
CA LEU A 266 6.40 -14.25 -2.27
C LEU A 266 5.55 -13.25 -1.48
N HIS A 267 6.18 -12.14 -1.10
CA HIS A 267 5.60 -11.19 -0.15
C HIS A 267 5.92 -9.73 -0.49
N VAL A 268 6.68 -9.49 -1.55
CA VAL A 268 6.94 -8.15 -2.09
C VAL A 268 6.84 -8.21 -3.59
N VAL A 269 6.07 -7.31 -4.15
CA VAL A 269 6.12 -6.94 -5.57
C VAL A 269 6.14 -5.43 -5.66
N TRP A 270 7.00 -4.89 -6.52
CA TRP A 270 7.10 -3.46 -6.76
C TRP A 270 7.39 -3.21 -8.24
N GLY A 271 6.77 -2.20 -8.81
CA GLY A 271 7.03 -1.72 -10.16
C GLY A 271 7.38 -0.23 -10.15
N GLY A 272 8.33 0.16 -10.99
CA GLY A 272 8.72 1.55 -11.13
C GLY A 272 10.08 1.70 -11.81
N GLN A 273 10.81 2.76 -11.46
CA GLN A 273 12.12 3.03 -12.03
C GLN A 273 13.24 3.02 -11.00
N ILE A 274 14.34 2.34 -11.32
CA ILE A 274 15.58 2.36 -10.54
C ILE A 274 16.65 3.00 -11.40
N ARG A 275 17.08 4.22 -11.02
CA ARG A 275 18.06 5.03 -11.78
C ARG A 275 17.67 5.20 -13.26
N GLY A 276 16.39 5.49 -13.52
CA GLY A 276 15.84 5.70 -14.86
C GLY A 276 15.57 4.41 -15.65
N LYS A 277 15.82 3.23 -15.08
CA LYS A 277 15.47 1.95 -15.71
C LYS A 277 14.17 1.41 -15.12
N LYS A 278 13.17 1.23 -15.97
CA LYS A 278 11.92 0.52 -15.65
C LYS A 278 12.24 -0.88 -15.13
N THR A 279 11.68 -1.25 -13.99
CA THR A 279 12.05 -2.46 -13.24
C THR A 279 10.88 -2.96 -12.41
N PHE A 280 10.73 -4.28 -12.37
CA PHE A 280 9.98 -4.97 -11.32
C PHE A 280 10.92 -5.59 -10.29
N ILE A 281 10.53 -5.55 -9.01
CA ILE A 281 11.18 -6.27 -7.92
C ILE A 281 10.18 -7.29 -7.37
N GLY A 282 10.60 -8.54 -7.25
CA GLY A 282 9.90 -9.58 -6.50
C GLY A 282 10.75 -10.02 -5.30
N GLY A 283 10.13 -10.16 -4.13
CA GLY A 283 10.79 -10.63 -2.90
C GLY A 283 10.13 -11.87 -2.33
N ALA A 284 10.91 -12.93 -2.13
CA ALA A 284 10.50 -14.17 -1.47
C ALA A 284 11.06 -14.24 -0.04
N ARG A 285 10.31 -14.81 0.90
CA ARG A 285 10.81 -15.07 2.27
C ARG A 285 11.36 -16.48 2.45
N ARG A 286 11.04 -17.40 1.56
CA ARG A 286 11.42 -18.81 1.66
C ARG A 286 12.03 -19.25 0.32
N LYS A 287 13.18 -19.92 0.41
CA LYS A 287 14.11 -20.25 -0.69
C LYS A 287 14.91 -19.05 -1.18
N ASP A 288 16.15 -19.32 -1.59
CA ASP A 288 17.01 -18.34 -2.26
C ASP A 288 16.40 -18.10 -3.65
N ALA A 289 15.67 -16.98 -3.80
CA ALA A 289 15.01 -16.58 -5.04
C ALA A 289 15.93 -15.76 -5.93
#